data_AF-A0A7H1SEC8-F1
#
_entry.id   AF-A0A7H1SEC8-F1
#
_cell.length_a   1.000
_cell.length_b   1.000
_cell.length_c   1.000
_cell.angle_alpha   90.00
_cell.angle_beta   90.00
_cell.angle_gamma   90.00
#
_symmetry.space_group_name_H-M   'P 1'
#
loop_
_entity.id
_entity.type
_entity.pdbx_description
1 polymer ?
#
loop_
_entity_poly.entity_id
_entity_poly.type
_entity_poly.pdbx_seq_one_letter_code
_entity_poly.pdbx_strand_id
1 'polypeptide(L)'
;MRWQRALLALLKERKDHSIALAIDTSNRPERPMLIQNIVKLFEKLRPDTLLVQADFKIRDVSPVGVATIQYFKHGKSSYTEVLEWAAAQKIDTLFYITDVTGYFYEELEVDYEVFWLVPDDYMPRVPFGKPIRVA
;
A
#
# COMPACT_ATOMS: atom_id res chain seq x y z
N MET A 1 10.79 -8.44 13.91
CA MET A 1 10.00 -9.61 13.45
C MET A 1 8.49 -9.46 13.66
N ARG A 2 7.98 -8.39 14.30
CA ARG A 2 6.57 -8.30 14.70
C ARG A 2 5.65 -8.05 13.50
N TRP A 3 5.99 -7.11 12.62
CA TRP A 3 5.18 -6.80 11.45
C TRP A 3 5.25 -7.90 10.37
N GLN A 4 6.39 -8.56 10.20
CA GLN A 4 6.53 -9.64 9.21
C GLN A 4 5.56 -10.79 9.51
N ARG A 5 5.43 -11.17 10.80
CA ARG A 5 4.49 -12.21 11.24
C ARG A 5 3.04 -11.78 11.04
N ALA A 6 2.72 -10.51 11.33
CA ALA A 6 1.38 -9.97 11.13
C ALA A 6 0.99 -9.98 9.65
N LEU A 7 1.85 -9.47 8.76
CA LEU A 7 1.61 -9.52 7.31
C LEU A 7 1.53 -10.95 6.78
N LEU A 8 2.41 -11.84 7.25
CA LEU A 8 2.36 -13.25 6.87
C LEU A 8 1.00 -13.89 7.22
N ALA A 9 0.46 -13.62 8.40
CA ALA A 9 -0.85 -14.13 8.81
C ALA A 9 -1.96 -13.56 7.92
N LEU A 10 -1.97 -12.24 7.72
CA LEU A 10 -2.98 -11.56 6.90
C LEU A 10 -2.99 -12.06 5.45
N LEU A 11 -1.82 -12.26 4.85
CA LEU A 11 -1.68 -12.76 3.48
C LEU A 11 -2.13 -14.21 3.35
N LYS A 12 -1.88 -15.05 4.38
CA LYS A 12 -2.33 -16.45 4.40
C LYS A 12 -3.85 -16.58 4.54
N GLU A 13 -4.46 -15.77 5.40
CA GLU A 13 -5.90 -15.73 5.59
C GLU A 13 -6.64 -15.34 4.30
N ARG A 14 -5.98 -14.54 3.45
CA ARG A 14 -6.53 -13.95 2.22
C ARG A 14 -6.05 -14.65 0.95
N LYS A 15 -5.75 -15.95 1.03
CA LYS A 15 -5.20 -16.72 -0.10
C LYS A 15 -6.05 -16.63 -1.37
N ASP A 16 -7.37 -16.47 -1.24
CA ASP A 16 -8.33 -16.44 -2.34
C ASP A 16 -8.75 -15.01 -2.73
N HIS A 17 -8.23 -13.99 -2.04
CA HIS A 17 -8.53 -12.57 -2.33
C HIS A 17 -7.63 -12.05 -3.47
N SER A 18 -8.17 -11.16 -4.29
CA SER A 18 -7.39 -10.26 -5.14
C SER A 18 -6.68 -9.23 -4.26
N ILE A 19 -5.34 -9.18 -4.34
CA ILE A 19 -4.50 -8.33 -3.48
C ILE A 19 -3.71 -7.32 -4.34
N ALA A 20 -3.70 -6.07 -3.89
CA ALA A 20 -2.79 -5.04 -4.38
C ALA A 20 -1.93 -4.48 -3.24
N LEU A 21 -0.69 -4.12 -3.58
CA LEU A 21 0.22 -3.37 -2.71
C LEU A 21 0.43 -2.00 -3.33
N ALA A 22 -0.04 -0.94 -2.67
CA ALA A 22 0.23 0.44 -3.05
C ALA A 22 1.41 1.03 -2.27
N ILE A 23 2.18 1.89 -2.92
CA ILE A 23 3.28 2.64 -2.33
C ILE A 23 3.07 4.12 -2.64
N ASP A 24 3.05 4.94 -1.61
CA ASP A 24 3.20 6.39 -1.76
C ASP A 24 4.65 6.70 -2.12
N THR A 25 4.86 7.13 -3.35
CA THR A 25 6.17 7.46 -3.91
C THR A 25 6.38 8.96 -4.04
N SER A 26 5.54 9.78 -3.41
CA SER A 26 5.63 11.25 -3.42
C SER A 26 6.89 11.79 -2.77
N ASN A 27 7.50 11.02 -1.86
CA ASN A 27 8.77 11.32 -1.23
C ASN A 27 9.60 10.06 -1.05
N ARG A 28 10.92 10.21 -1.05
CA ARG A 28 11.82 9.11 -0.67
C ARG A 28 11.66 8.87 0.84
N PRO A 29 11.28 7.65 1.28
CA PRO A 29 11.12 7.36 2.70
C PRO A 29 12.47 7.37 3.40
N GLU A 30 12.48 7.66 4.71
CA GLU A 30 13.67 7.57 5.55
C GLU A 30 14.25 6.15 5.58
N ARG A 31 13.38 5.13 5.43
CA ARG A 31 13.71 3.71 5.51
C ARG A 31 13.44 2.99 4.16
N PRO A 32 14.19 3.28 3.08
CA PRO A 32 13.92 2.68 1.76
C PRO A 32 14.08 1.15 1.75
N MET A 33 14.97 0.61 2.58
CA MET A 33 15.13 -0.84 2.72
C MET A 33 13.90 -1.52 3.34
N LEU A 34 13.16 -0.82 4.21
CA LEU A 34 11.93 -1.36 4.80
C LEU A 34 10.88 -1.59 3.71
N ILE A 35 10.68 -0.61 2.83
CA ILE A 35 9.74 -0.72 1.72
C ILE A 35 10.13 -1.87 0.80
N GLN A 36 11.41 -1.98 0.44
CA GLN A 36 11.91 -3.10 -0.37
C GLN A 36 11.67 -4.46 0.30
N ASN A 37 11.84 -4.55 1.63
CA ASN A 37 11.59 -5.80 2.36
C ASN A 37 10.10 -6.18 2.38
N ILE A 38 9.20 -5.20 2.44
CA ILE A 38 7.76 -5.45 2.33
C ILE A 38 7.43 -5.94 0.92
N VAL A 39 7.90 -5.25 -0.13
CA VAL A 39 7.69 -5.68 -1.52
C VAL A 39 8.18 -7.10 -1.75
N LYS A 40 9.39 -7.44 -1.29
CA LYS A 40 9.94 -8.81 -1.37
C LYS A 40 9.11 -9.84 -0.61
N LEU A 41 8.43 -9.46 0.48
CA LEU A 41 7.55 -10.36 1.21
C LEU A 41 6.31 -10.70 0.36
N PHE A 42 5.70 -9.70 -0.28
CA PHE A 42 4.58 -9.90 -1.18
C PHE A 42 4.99 -10.71 -2.40
N GLU A 43 6.11 -10.39 -3.04
CA GLU A 43 6.66 -11.15 -4.16
C GLU A 43 6.82 -12.64 -3.84
N LYS A 44 7.33 -12.97 -2.65
CA LYS A 44 7.55 -14.37 -2.24
C LYS A 44 6.28 -15.11 -1.88
N LEU A 45 5.30 -14.44 -1.29
CA LEU A 45 4.10 -15.09 -0.74
C LEU A 45 2.89 -15.04 -1.67
N ARG A 46 2.80 -13.98 -2.48
CA ARG A 46 1.70 -13.62 -3.36
C ARG A 46 2.25 -12.96 -4.64
N PRO A 47 2.96 -13.73 -5.49
CA PRO A 47 3.59 -13.20 -6.72
C PRO A 47 2.59 -12.62 -7.73
N ASP A 48 1.30 -12.94 -7.58
CA ASP A 48 0.16 -12.39 -8.31
C ASP A 48 -0.22 -10.96 -7.89
N THR A 49 0.35 -10.45 -6.80
CA THR A 49 0.07 -9.09 -6.30
C THR A 49 0.46 -8.04 -7.33
N LEU A 50 -0.46 -7.09 -7.59
CA LEU A 50 -0.15 -5.86 -8.33
C LEU A 50 0.50 -4.84 -7.39
N LEU A 51 1.64 -4.30 -7.81
CA LEU A 51 2.29 -3.16 -7.16
C LEU A 51 1.83 -1.86 -7.83
N VAL A 52 1.20 -0.99 -7.05
CA VAL A 52 0.76 0.35 -7.47
C VAL A 52 1.72 1.39 -6.90
N GLN A 53 2.29 2.22 -7.75
CA GLN A 53 3.13 3.34 -7.34
C GLN A 53 2.38 4.64 -7.61
N ALA A 54 2.26 5.51 -6.60
CA ALA A 54 1.52 6.76 -6.73
C ALA A 54 2.21 7.96 -6.07
N ASP A 55 2.22 9.10 -6.77
CA ASP A 55 2.66 10.42 -6.31
C ASP A 55 1.63 11.50 -6.68
N PHE A 56 0.62 11.71 -5.83
CA PHE A 56 -0.60 12.46 -6.17
C PHE A 56 -1.47 11.81 -7.27
N LYS A 57 -0.86 11.08 -8.21
CA LYS A 57 -1.52 10.22 -9.20
C LYS A 57 -0.83 8.87 -9.35
N ILE A 58 -1.50 7.88 -9.92
CA ILE A 58 -0.90 6.59 -10.26
C ILE A 58 0.16 6.80 -11.35
N ARG A 59 1.35 6.26 -11.12
CA ARG A 59 2.49 6.31 -12.06
C ARG A 59 2.75 4.99 -12.74
N ASP A 60 2.54 3.91 -12.01
CA ASP A 60 2.80 2.57 -12.47
C ASP A 60 1.89 1.58 -11.75
N VAL A 61 1.45 0.58 -12.50
CA VAL A 61 0.79 -0.61 -11.99
C VAL A 61 1.42 -1.79 -12.69
N SER A 62 2.16 -2.60 -11.94
CA SER A 62 2.92 -3.72 -12.50
C SER A 62 2.93 -4.90 -11.53
N PRO A 63 3.17 -6.14 -12.00
CA PRO A 63 3.33 -7.27 -11.10
C PRO A 63 4.49 -7.02 -10.12
N VAL A 64 4.28 -7.38 -8.85
CA VAL A 64 5.23 -7.08 -7.76
C VAL A 64 6.66 -7.58 -7.99
N GLY A 65 6.83 -8.68 -8.74
CA GLY A 65 8.14 -9.28 -9.03
C GLY A 65 8.96 -8.61 -10.14
N VAL A 66 8.38 -7.66 -10.89
CA VAL A 66 9.08 -6.94 -11.98
C VAL A 66 9.15 -5.43 -11.76
N ALA A 67 8.44 -4.94 -10.74
CA ALA A 67 8.34 -3.51 -10.49
C ALA A 67 9.63 -2.91 -9.94
N THR A 68 10.04 -1.76 -10.48
CA THR A 68 11.14 -0.96 -9.95
C THR A 68 10.55 0.28 -9.26
N ILE A 69 10.84 0.45 -7.96
CA ILE A 69 10.30 1.57 -7.20
C ILE A 69 10.99 2.88 -7.63
N GLN A 70 10.21 3.86 -8.06
CA GLN A 70 10.68 5.21 -8.39
C GLN A 70 9.99 6.23 -7.50
N TYR A 71 10.76 7.16 -6.95
CA TYR A 71 10.25 8.25 -6.10
C TYR A 71 10.23 9.56 -6.88
N PHE A 72 9.15 10.31 -6.70
CA PHE A 72 8.90 11.57 -7.35
C PHE A 72 8.88 12.71 -6.32
N LYS A 73 8.65 13.95 -6.75
CA LYS A 73 8.53 15.14 -5.88
C LYS A 73 7.35 16.03 -6.27
N HIS A 74 6.26 15.43 -6.78
CA HIS A 74 5.12 16.20 -7.25
C HIS A 74 4.02 16.27 -6.21
N GLY A 75 3.96 17.42 -5.51
CA GLY A 75 2.79 17.84 -4.75
C GLY A 75 2.45 16.98 -3.52
N LYS A 76 1.35 17.34 -2.86
CA LYS A 76 0.84 16.65 -1.67
C LYS A 76 0.19 15.32 -2.08
N SER A 77 0.52 14.24 -1.38
CA SER A 77 -0.04 12.91 -1.64
C SER A 77 -1.57 12.93 -1.64
N SER A 78 -2.18 12.33 -2.65
CA SER A 78 -3.61 12.02 -2.72
C SER A 78 -3.75 10.51 -2.78
N TYR A 79 -4.64 9.96 -1.96
CA TYR A 79 -4.95 8.54 -1.96
C TYR A 79 -6.12 8.20 -2.88
N THR A 80 -6.89 9.21 -3.31
CA THR A 80 -8.15 9.02 -4.05
C THR A 80 -7.97 8.11 -5.25
N GLU A 81 -7.03 8.42 -6.16
CA GLU A 81 -6.93 7.67 -7.42
C GLU A 81 -6.55 6.20 -7.19
N VAL A 82 -5.68 5.92 -6.21
CA VAL A 82 -5.33 4.54 -5.84
C VAL A 82 -6.54 3.79 -5.29
N LEU A 83 -7.34 4.46 -4.46
CA LEU A 83 -8.51 3.87 -3.84
C LEU A 83 -9.64 3.62 -4.86
N GLU A 84 -9.86 4.56 -5.77
CA GLU A 84 -10.80 4.42 -6.89
C GLU A 84 -10.36 3.32 -7.86
N TRP A 85 -9.06 3.26 -8.17
CA TRP A 85 -8.49 2.21 -9.00
C TRP A 85 -8.70 0.83 -8.37
N ALA A 86 -8.46 0.68 -7.07
CA ALA A 86 -8.65 -0.60 -6.37
C ALA A 86 -10.11 -1.06 -6.42
N ALA A 87 -11.08 -0.14 -6.24
CA ALA A 87 -12.50 -0.42 -6.42
C ALA A 87 -12.81 -0.86 -7.86
N ALA A 88 -12.33 -0.11 -8.85
CA ALA A 88 -12.56 -0.40 -10.26
C ALA A 88 -11.98 -1.75 -10.71
N GLN A 89 -10.82 -2.15 -10.16
CA GLN A 89 -10.20 -3.44 -10.41
C GLN A 89 -10.75 -4.57 -9.54
N LYS A 90 -11.73 -4.29 -8.66
CA LYS A 90 -12.32 -5.25 -7.73
C LYS A 90 -11.24 -5.94 -6.87
N ILE A 91 -10.35 -5.13 -6.32
CA ILE A 91 -9.35 -5.59 -5.34
C ILE A 91 -10.09 -5.86 -4.03
N ASP A 92 -10.01 -7.08 -3.52
CA ASP A 92 -10.64 -7.44 -2.24
C ASP A 92 -9.83 -6.89 -1.05
N THR A 93 -8.51 -6.75 -1.21
CA THR A 93 -7.63 -6.24 -0.15
C THR A 93 -6.49 -5.39 -0.69
N LEU A 94 -6.47 -4.12 -0.28
CA LEU A 94 -5.41 -3.17 -0.56
C LEU A 94 -4.49 -3.02 0.66
N PHE A 95 -3.20 -3.25 0.47
CA PHE A 95 -2.17 -2.86 1.42
C PHE A 95 -1.51 -1.58 0.93
N TYR A 96 -1.50 -0.51 1.73
CA TYR A 96 -0.98 0.79 1.29
C TYR A 96 0.16 1.24 2.21
N ILE A 97 1.38 1.29 1.67
CA ILE A 97 2.56 1.86 2.32
C ILE A 97 2.51 3.39 2.20
N THR A 98 2.25 4.09 3.31
CA THR A 98 2.20 5.56 3.38
C THR A 98 2.29 6.03 4.85
N ASP A 99 2.56 7.33 5.03
CA ASP A 99 2.52 8.01 6.33
C ASP A 99 1.11 8.48 6.74
N VAL A 100 0.10 8.27 5.88
CA VAL A 100 -1.32 8.64 6.09
C VAL A 100 -1.51 10.16 6.29
N THR A 101 -0.67 10.99 5.68
CA THR A 101 -0.78 12.47 5.72
C THR A 101 -1.47 13.08 4.49
N GLY A 102 -1.73 12.26 3.47
CA GLY A 102 -2.45 12.62 2.25
C GLY A 102 -3.94 12.85 2.47
N TYR A 103 -4.62 13.26 1.41
CA TYR A 103 -6.08 13.48 1.42
C TYR A 103 -6.78 12.50 0.49
N PHE A 104 -8.09 12.35 0.69
CA PHE A 104 -9.01 11.65 -0.19
C PHE A 104 -10.33 12.44 -0.23
N TYR A 105 -11.18 12.20 -1.22
CA TYR A 105 -12.47 12.90 -1.32
C TYR A 105 -13.46 12.37 -0.29
N GLU A 106 -14.25 13.26 0.33
CA GLU A 106 -15.18 12.90 1.42
C GLU A 106 -16.26 11.90 0.99
N GLU A 107 -16.66 11.94 -0.29
CA GLU A 107 -17.69 11.08 -0.87
C GLU A 107 -17.15 9.72 -1.36
N LEU A 108 -15.87 9.44 -1.15
CA LEU A 108 -15.25 8.18 -1.59
C LEU A 108 -15.75 7.00 -0.73
N GLU A 109 -16.50 6.09 -1.35
CA GLU A 109 -16.89 4.83 -0.74
C GLU A 109 -15.79 3.77 -0.94
N VAL A 110 -15.37 3.14 0.15
CA VAL A 110 -14.39 2.04 0.15
C VAL A 110 -15.05 0.80 0.73
N ASP A 111 -15.40 -0.14 -0.13
CA ASP A 111 -16.13 -1.38 0.16
C ASP A 111 -15.23 -2.63 0.23
N TYR A 112 -13.91 -2.45 0.15
CA TYR A 112 -12.89 -3.49 0.27
C TYR A 112 -11.98 -3.28 1.49
N GLU A 113 -11.19 -4.29 1.85
CA GLU A 113 -10.30 -4.18 3.01
C GLU A 113 -9.08 -3.30 2.70
N VAL A 114 -8.79 -2.33 3.58
CA VAL A 114 -7.59 -1.50 3.48
C VAL A 114 -6.71 -1.66 4.71
N PHE A 115 -5.43 -2.00 4.47
CA PHE A 115 -4.38 -2.05 5.48
C PHE A 115 -3.34 -0.96 5.23
N TRP A 116 -3.29 0.02 6.11
CA TRP A 116 -2.31 1.12 6.03
C TRP A 116 -1.00 0.67 6.67
N LEU A 117 0.01 0.38 5.85
CA LEU A 117 1.33 -0.06 6.28
C LEU A 117 2.18 1.17 6.59
N VAL A 118 2.20 1.58 7.87
CA VAL A 118 2.84 2.82 8.31
C VAL A 118 4.32 2.57 8.62
N PRO A 119 5.27 3.13 7.84
CA PRO A 119 6.71 2.92 8.01
C PRO A 119 7.36 3.92 8.97
N ASP A 120 6.55 4.48 9.89
CA ASP A 120 6.94 5.47 10.89
C ASP A 120 6.72 4.91 12.31
N ASP A 121 7.44 5.47 13.28
CA ASP A 121 7.28 5.18 14.70
C ASP A 121 5.95 5.75 15.24
N TYR A 122 5.50 6.88 14.70
CA TYR A 122 4.19 7.44 15.00
C TYR A 122 3.08 6.70 14.25
N MET A 123 1.97 6.42 14.94
CA MET A 123 0.80 5.79 14.31
C MET A 123 -0.32 6.82 14.12
N PRO A 124 -0.59 7.27 12.89
CA PRO A 124 -1.67 8.19 12.62
C PRO A 124 -3.04 7.52 12.79
N ARG A 125 -4.07 8.35 13.01
CA ARG A 125 -5.45 7.89 12.90
C ARG A 125 -5.81 7.73 11.43
N VAL A 126 -6.16 6.52 11.02
CA VAL A 126 -6.62 6.25 9.66
C VAL A 126 -8.10 6.59 9.51
N PRO A 127 -8.55 7.02 8.33
CA PRO A 127 -9.96 7.34 8.08
C PRO A 127 -10.86 6.10 8.11
N PHE A 128 -10.35 4.97 7.60
CA PHE A 128 -11.02 3.66 7.54
C PHE A 128 -9.96 2.56 7.45
N GLY A 129 -10.38 1.31 7.41
CA GLY A 129 -9.45 0.17 7.36
C GLY A 129 -8.66 0.00 8.65
N LYS A 130 -7.49 -0.63 8.56
CA LYS A 130 -6.66 -1.00 9.72
C LYS A 130 -5.23 -0.51 9.55
N PRO A 131 -4.67 0.26 10.49
CA PRO A 131 -3.26 0.61 10.45
C PRO A 131 -2.39 -0.55 10.95
N ILE A 132 -1.23 -0.74 10.33
CA ILE A 132 -0.20 -1.70 10.72
C ILE A 132 1.13 -0.96 10.79
N ARG A 133 1.77 -0.98 11.97
CA ARG A 133 3.13 -0.46 12.12
C ARG A 133 4.11 -1.42 11.45
N VAL A 134 4.90 -0.93 10.51
CA VAL A 134 5.96 -1.70 9.85
C VAL A 134 7.38 -1.19 10.16
N ALA A 135 7.51 -0.06 10.87
CA ALA A 135 8.78 0.41 11.44
C ALA A 135 9.40 -0.53 12.50
#